data_AF-A0AA47N1V0-F1
#
_entry.id   AF-A0AA47N1V0-F1
#
_cell.length_a   1.000
_cell.length_b   1.000
_cell.length_c   1.000
_cell.angle_alpha   90.00
_cell.angle_beta   90.00
_cell.angle_gamma   90.00
#
_symmetry.space_group_name_H-M   'P 1'
#
loop_
_entity.id
_entity.type
_entity.pdbx_description
1 polymer ?
#
loop_
_entity_poly.entity_id
_entity_poly.type
_entity_poly.pdbx_seq_one_letter_code
_entity_poly.pdbx_strand_id
1 'polypeptide(L)'
;MTLEDLVGTNMTDNRRDRATEALEALVEAARRQDCLTVGVYESAKLLNVDPDSVVLCVLATDEEDEGDIALQIHFTLLQAFCCDNDINIVRVAGMHRLAQLLGEPAAADDNGNEPHDLHCVLVTVSTATLPLPYHYFAGLCVAVVTNPSMCWGPHQKSPCQTLSTDALCHVSSYCEESRGNNQWVPCLALHQR
;
A
#
# COMPACT_ATOMS: atom_id res chain seq x y z
N MET A 1 14.49 -28.43 21.68
CA MET A 1 14.34 -27.14 21.00
C MET A 1 15.21 -26.14 21.72
N THR A 2 16.06 -25.42 21.00
CA THR A 2 17.06 -24.50 21.52
C THR A 2 16.46 -23.10 21.72
N LEU A 3 16.98 -22.36 22.70
CA LEU A 3 16.48 -21.07 23.20
C LEU A 3 16.47 -19.95 22.14
N GLU A 4 17.18 -20.13 21.03
CA GLU A 4 17.35 -19.14 19.96
C GLU A 4 16.06 -18.92 19.14
N ASP A 5 15.17 -19.93 19.08
CA ASP A 5 13.92 -19.85 18.30
C ASP A 5 12.83 -18.99 18.97
N LEU A 6 12.86 -18.81 20.30
CA LEU A 6 11.89 -17.96 21.02
C LEU A 6 12.22 -16.46 20.95
N VAL A 7 13.48 -16.09 20.74
CA VAL A 7 13.87 -14.68 20.60
C VAL A 7 13.62 -14.18 19.18
N GLY A 8 13.81 -15.04 18.18
CA GLY A 8 13.51 -14.74 16.78
C GLY A 8 12.02 -14.49 16.51
N THR A 9 11.14 -15.34 17.07
CA THR A 9 9.68 -15.24 16.91
C THR A 9 9.12 -13.92 17.48
N ASN A 10 9.59 -13.50 18.66
CA ASN A 10 9.18 -12.23 19.24
C ASN A 10 9.58 -11.00 18.39
N MET A 11 10.73 -11.02 17.72
CA MET A 11 11.15 -9.90 16.85
C MET A 11 10.36 -9.87 15.54
N THR A 12 10.07 -11.03 14.95
CA THR A 12 9.27 -11.13 13.72
C THR A 12 7.82 -10.72 13.95
N ASP A 13 7.24 -11.09 15.08
CA ASP A 13 5.87 -10.70 15.45
C ASP A 13 5.78 -9.19 15.68
N ASN A 14 6.69 -8.62 16.47
CA ASN A 14 6.74 -7.17 16.68
C ASN A 14 6.94 -6.39 15.36
N ARG A 15 7.72 -6.93 14.43
CA ARG A 15 7.92 -6.28 13.11
C ARG A 15 6.66 -6.34 12.27
N ARG A 16 6.01 -7.50 12.20
CA ARG A 16 4.75 -7.71 11.48
C ARG A 16 3.63 -6.82 12.04
N ASP A 17 3.54 -6.72 13.36
CA ASP A 17 2.54 -5.90 14.04
C ASP A 17 2.77 -4.40 13.75
N ARG A 18 4.03 -3.93 13.82
CA ARG A 18 4.38 -2.55 13.43
C ARG A 18 4.10 -2.26 11.96
N ALA A 19 4.35 -3.22 11.06
CA ALA A 19 4.02 -3.08 9.64
C ALA A 19 2.50 -3.02 9.44
N THR A 20 1.74 -3.79 10.21
CA THR A 20 0.27 -3.76 10.19
C THR A 20 -0.26 -2.40 10.66
N GLU A 21 0.24 -1.89 11.79
CA GLU A 21 -0.14 -0.55 12.29
C GLU A 21 0.21 0.56 11.28
N ALA A 22 1.40 0.49 10.69
CA ALA A 22 1.82 1.42 9.64
C ALA A 22 0.92 1.33 8.40
N LEU A 23 0.56 0.12 7.97
CA LEU A 23 -0.34 -0.08 6.84
C LEU A 23 -1.72 0.52 7.10
N GLU A 24 -2.32 0.28 8.27
CA GLU A 24 -3.60 0.87 8.64
C GLU A 24 -3.54 2.40 8.64
N ALA A 25 -2.49 2.97 9.24
CA ALA A 25 -2.29 4.42 9.28
C ALA A 25 -2.08 5.02 7.88
N LEU A 26 -1.35 4.32 7.01
CA LEU A 26 -1.12 4.71 5.62
C LEU A 26 -2.41 4.71 4.81
N VAL A 27 -3.18 3.62 4.86
CA VAL A 27 -4.47 3.51 4.13
C VAL A 27 -5.44 4.60 4.59
N GLU A 28 -5.54 4.82 5.90
CA GLU A 28 -6.42 5.85 6.44
C GLU A 28 -5.97 7.27 6.03
N ALA A 29 -4.67 7.54 6.01
CA ALA A 29 -4.12 8.80 5.56
C ALA A 29 -4.32 9.02 4.06
N ALA A 30 -4.07 7.99 3.25
CA ALA A 30 -4.24 8.02 1.81
C ALA A 30 -5.71 8.23 1.40
N ARG A 31 -6.64 7.59 2.12
CA ARG A 31 -8.08 7.87 1.97
C ARG A 31 -8.39 9.34 2.21
N ARG A 32 -7.91 9.90 3.33
CA ARG A 32 -8.12 11.33 3.67
C ARG A 32 -7.52 12.29 2.64
N GLN A 33 -6.54 11.83 1.86
CA GLN A 33 -5.86 12.59 0.82
C GLN A 33 -6.40 12.29 -0.59
N ASP A 34 -7.44 11.46 -0.72
CA ASP A 34 -8.03 11.03 -2.00
C ASP A 34 -6.99 10.46 -2.98
N CYS A 35 -6.03 9.70 -2.45
CA CYS A 35 -4.95 9.08 -3.24
C CYS A 35 -5.01 7.55 -3.22
N LEU A 36 -6.23 7.02 -3.11
CA LEU A 36 -6.53 5.59 -3.19
C LEU A 36 -7.26 5.25 -4.50
N THR A 37 -6.93 4.10 -5.07
CA THR A 37 -7.79 3.39 -6.04
C THR A 37 -8.27 2.11 -5.37
N VAL A 38 -9.57 1.83 -5.41
CA VAL A 38 -10.18 0.69 -4.72
C VAL A 38 -10.93 -0.15 -5.75
N GLY A 39 -10.78 -1.47 -5.67
CA GLY A 39 -11.35 -2.44 -6.61
C GLY A 39 -10.29 -3.08 -7.49
N VAL A 40 -10.45 -4.37 -7.77
CA VAL A 40 -9.55 -5.17 -8.63
C VAL A 40 -9.49 -4.59 -10.03
N TYR A 41 -10.64 -4.25 -10.60
CA TYR A 41 -10.73 -3.77 -11.97
C TYR A 41 -10.15 -2.37 -12.13
N GLU A 42 -10.49 -1.46 -11.23
CA GLU A 42 -9.98 -0.08 -11.17
C GLU A 42 -8.47 -0.07 -10.99
N SER A 43 -7.97 -0.94 -10.10
CA SER A 43 -6.53 -1.11 -9.86
C SER A 43 -5.81 -1.61 -11.11
N ALA A 44 -6.33 -2.66 -11.77
CA ALA A 44 -5.77 -3.16 -13.01
C ALA A 44 -5.78 -2.09 -14.12
N LYS A 45 -6.84 -1.27 -14.19
CA LYS A 45 -6.92 -0.16 -15.15
C LYS A 45 -5.85 0.89 -14.89
N LEU A 46 -5.65 1.30 -13.63
CA LEU A 46 -4.61 2.28 -13.29
C LEU A 46 -3.22 1.74 -13.60
N LEU A 47 -2.91 0.51 -13.20
CA LEU A 47 -1.61 -0.14 -13.45
C LEU A 47 -1.29 -0.22 -14.95
N ASN A 48 -2.30 -0.42 -15.80
CA ASN A 48 -2.11 -0.40 -17.26
C ASN A 48 -1.88 0.99 -17.85
N VAL A 49 -2.30 2.06 -17.16
CA VAL A 49 -2.24 3.44 -17.66
C VAL A 49 -1.03 4.19 -17.10
N ASP A 50 -0.79 4.11 -15.79
CA ASP A 50 0.24 4.86 -15.07
C ASP A 50 0.73 4.10 -13.83
N PRO A 51 1.52 3.02 -14.00
CA PRO A 51 2.04 2.24 -12.89
C PRO A 51 3.07 3.01 -12.04
N ASP A 52 3.75 4.00 -12.62
CA ASP A 52 4.74 4.84 -11.93
C ASP A 52 4.12 5.71 -10.82
N SER A 53 2.81 5.97 -10.90
CA SER A 53 2.07 6.71 -9.87
C SER A 53 1.78 5.89 -8.61
N VAL A 54 1.90 4.57 -8.67
CA VAL A 54 1.50 3.62 -7.62
C VAL A 54 2.69 3.28 -6.72
N VAL A 55 2.54 3.47 -5.41
CA VAL A 55 3.62 3.22 -4.43
C VAL A 55 3.39 1.98 -3.57
N LEU A 56 2.15 1.51 -3.48
CA LEU A 56 1.77 0.31 -2.73
C LEU A 56 0.50 -0.30 -3.31
N CYS A 57 0.48 -1.62 -3.43
CA CYS A 57 -0.67 -2.45 -3.77
C CYS A 57 -1.05 -3.32 -2.56
N VAL A 58 -2.30 -3.29 -2.15
CA VAL A 58 -2.86 -4.10 -1.06
C VAL A 58 -3.86 -5.07 -1.66
N LEU A 59 -3.63 -6.37 -1.51
CA LEU A 59 -4.59 -7.42 -1.89
C LEU A 59 -5.29 -7.94 -0.64
N ALA A 60 -6.61 -7.79 -0.56
CA ALA A 60 -7.40 -8.14 0.61
C ALA A 60 -8.26 -9.37 0.35
N THR A 61 -8.15 -10.37 1.22
CA THR A 61 -8.88 -11.64 1.09
C THR A 61 -8.98 -12.32 2.44
N ASP A 62 -10.16 -12.83 2.74
CA ASP A 62 -10.41 -13.69 3.90
C ASP A 62 -10.68 -15.14 3.44
N GLU A 63 -10.92 -16.04 4.40
CA GLU A 63 -11.11 -17.48 4.13
C GLU A 63 -12.29 -17.77 3.17
N GLU A 64 -13.29 -16.88 3.16
CA GLU A 64 -14.48 -16.99 2.31
C GLU A 64 -14.15 -16.84 0.81
N ASP A 65 -13.06 -16.13 0.49
CA ASP A 65 -12.63 -15.79 -0.88
C ASP A 65 -11.66 -16.82 -1.49
N GLU A 66 -11.15 -17.76 -0.70
CA GLU A 66 -10.20 -18.78 -1.17
C GLU A 66 -10.80 -19.68 -2.27
N GLY A 67 -12.12 -19.83 -2.28
CA GLY A 67 -12.86 -20.58 -3.29
C GLY A 67 -13.14 -19.82 -4.59
N ASP A 68 -12.94 -18.50 -4.63
CA ASP A 68 -13.20 -17.70 -5.84
C ASP A 68 -12.00 -17.77 -6.80
N ILE A 69 -12.08 -18.71 -7.74
CA ILE A 69 -11.06 -18.91 -8.77
C ILE A 69 -10.83 -17.63 -9.60
N ALA A 70 -11.90 -16.88 -9.90
CA ALA A 70 -11.77 -15.65 -10.68
C ALA A 70 -10.94 -14.63 -9.91
N LEU A 71 -11.24 -14.44 -8.62
CA LEU A 71 -10.47 -13.55 -7.76
C LEU A 71 -9.01 -14.00 -7.61
N GLN A 72 -8.75 -15.29 -7.41
CA GLN A 72 -7.38 -15.83 -7.32
C GLN A 72 -6.58 -15.63 -8.61
N ILE A 73 -7.22 -15.70 -9.78
CA ILE A 73 -6.60 -15.35 -11.07
C ILE A 73 -6.22 -13.87 -11.08
N HIS A 74 -7.13 -12.96 -10.70
CA HIS A 74 -6.84 -11.53 -10.68
C HIS A 74 -5.69 -11.18 -9.72
N PHE A 75 -5.65 -11.79 -8.54
CA PHE A 75 -4.54 -11.63 -7.61
C PHE A 75 -3.22 -12.09 -8.21
N THR A 76 -3.21 -13.23 -8.90
CA THR A 76 -2.01 -13.72 -9.57
C THR A 76 -1.51 -12.73 -10.62
N LEU A 77 -2.42 -12.14 -11.42
CA LEU A 77 -2.09 -11.15 -12.43
C LEU A 77 -1.54 -9.86 -11.82
N LEU A 78 -2.19 -9.34 -10.77
CA LEU A 78 -1.77 -8.15 -10.06
C LEU A 78 -0.41 -8.35 -9.37
N GLN A 79 -0.19 -9.51 -8.75
CA GLN A 79 1.10 -9.87 -8.15
C GLN A 79 2.21 -9.87 -9.20
N ALA A 80 2.02 -10.57 -10.33
CA ALA A 80 3.00 -10.60 -11.39
C ALA A 80 3.34 -9.19 -11.89
N PHE A 81 2.32 -8.37 -12.17
CA PHE A 81 2.52 -7.00 -12.65
C PHE A 81 3.27 -6.12 -11.63
N CYS A 82 2.84 -6.13 -10.37
CA CYS A 82 3.48 -5.32 -9.33
C CYS A 82 4.92 -5.77 -9.06
N CYS A 83 5.19 -7.08 -9.09
CA CYS A 83 6.55 -7.60 -8.96
C CYS A 83 7.45 -7.19 -10.12
N ASP A 84 6.96 -7.24 -11.36
CA ASP A 84 7.74 -6.87 -12.55
C ASP A 84 8.03 -5.35 -12.63
N ASN A 85 7.21 -4.52 -11.98
CA ASN A 85 7.35 -3.06 -11.94
C ASN A 85 7.89 -2.53 -10.59
N ASP A 86 8.44 -3.41 -9.73
CA ASP A 86 9.00 -3.05 -8.41
C ASP A 86 8.02 -2.29 -7.48
N ILE A 87 6.71 -2.49 -7.67
CA ILE A 87 5.67 -1.92 -6.82
C ILE A 87 5.62 -2.73 -5.51
N ASN A 88 5.59 -2.06 -4.37
CA ASN A 88 5.39 -2.73 -3.09
C ASN A 88 4.01 -3.37 -3.06
N ILE A 89 3.95 -4.65 -2.70
CA ILE A 89 2.71 -5.41 -2.67
C ILE A 89 2.60 -6.21 -1.38
N VAL A 90 1.43 -6.16 -0.74
CA VAL A 90 1.12 -6.90 0.48
C VAL A 90 -0.23 -7.61 0.34
N ARG A 91 -0.35 -8.79 0.93
CA ARG A 91 -1.64 -9.44 1.16
C ARG A 91 -2.12 -9.11 2.57
N VAL A 92 -3.42 -8.88 2.74
CA VAL A 92 -4.04 -8.61 4.04
C VAL A 92 -5.25 -9.51 4.28
N ALA A 93 -5.38 -9.98 5.51
CA ALA A 93 -6.62 -10.53 6.05
C ALA A 93 -7.33 -9.50 6.95
N GLY A 94 -8.63 -9.66 7.16
CA GLY A 94 -9.48 -8.78 7.94
C GLY A 94 -10.21 -7.74 7.08
N MET A 95 -10.93 -8.18 6.06
CA MET A 95 -11.64 -7.30 5.11
C MET A 95 -12.63 -6.36 5.81
N HIS A 96 -13.28 -6.82 6.88
CA HIS A 96 -14.15 -5.96 7.70
C HIS A 96 -13.40 -4.74 8.27
N ARG A 97 -12.15 -4.91 8.73
CA ARG A 97 -11.35 -3.78 9.21
C ARG A 97 -10.93 -2.86 8.07
N LEU A 98 -10.60 -3.43 6.90
CA LEU A 98 -10.28 -2.64 5.71
C LEU A 98 -11.47 -1.76 5.29
N ALA A 99 -12.69 -2.31 5.27
CA ALA A 99 -13.91 -1.56 4.97
C ALA A 99 -14.09 -0.35 5.91
N GLN A 100 -13.85 -0.51 7.22
CA GLN A 100 -13.89 0.60 8.17
C GLN A 100 -12.83 1.68 7.90
N LEU A 101 -11.61 1.26 7.54
CA LEU A 101 -10.52 2.19 7.16
C LEU A 101 -10.84 2.93 5.87
N LEU A 102 -11.59 2.33 4.96
CA LEU A 102 -12.05 2.93 3.71
C LEU A 102 -13.33 3.75 3.89
N GLY A 103 -14.05 3.57 4.99
CA GLY A 103 -15.24 4.36 5.34
C GLY A 103 -16.52 3.83 4.70
N GLU A 104 -16.48 2.58 4.24
CA GLU A 104 -17.62 1.90 3.69
C GLU A 104 -18.62 1.56 4.79
N PRO A 105 -19.92 1.84 4.60
CA PRO A 105 -20.94 1.51 5.58
C PRO A 105 -21.04 -0.02 5.74
N ALA A 106 -20.96 -0.50 6.99
CA ALA A 106 -21.01 -1.92 7.33
C ALA A 106 -22.38 -2.59 7.06
N ALA A 107 -23.33 -1.87 6.47
CA ALA A 107 -24.65 -2.36 6.13
C ALA A 107 -24.89 -2.10 4.65
N ALA A 108 -25.02 -3.18 3.89
CA ALA A 108 -25.68 -3.11 2.59
C ALA A 108 -27.06 -2.50 2.81
N ASP A 109 -27.24 -1.27 2.35
CA ASP A 109 -28.57 -0.75 2.12
C ASP A 109 -29.28 -1.77 1.21
N ASP A 110 -30.52 -2.13 1.55
CA ASP A 110 -31.41 -3.12 0.90
C ASP A 110 -31.83 -2.70 -0.53
N ASN A 111 -30.86 -2.19 -1.29
CA ASN A 111 -31.03 -1.44 -2.51
C ASN A 111 -30.18 -2.04 -3.63
N GLY A 112 -30.09 -3.38 -3.70
CA GLY A 112 -29.58 -4.12 -4.86
C GLY A 112 -28.19 -3.75 -5.38
N ASN A 113 -27.37 -3.03 -4.59
CA ASN A 113 -26.03 -2.62 -5.00
C ASN A 113 -25.09 -3.82 -4.87
N GLU A 114 -24.28 -4.06 -5.91
CA GLU A 114 -23.25 -5.08 -5.85
C GLU A 114 -22.32 -4.81 -4.65
N PRO A 115 -21.83 -5.87 -3.96
CA PRO A 115 -20.89 -5.70 -2.86
C PRO A 115 -19.68 -4.89 -3.34
N HIS A 116 -19.26 -3.89 -2.56
CA HIS A 116 -18.09 -3.07 -2.89
C HIS A 116 -16.85 -3.97 -3.01
N ASP A 117 -16.21 -3.96 -4.19
CA ASP A 117 -14.97 -4.69 -4.42
C ASP A 117 -13.82 -4.00 -3.65
N LEU A 118 -13.47 -4.58 -2.49
CA LEU A 118 -12.38 -4.12 -1.64
C LEU A 118 -11.13 -5.01 -1.75
N HIS A 119 -11.11 -5.94 -2.71
CA HIS A 119 -10.07 -6.96 -2.79
C HIS A 119 -8.73 -6.42 -3.31
N CYS A 120 -8.71 -5.22 -3.90
CA CYS A 120 -7.49 -4.53 -4.24
C CYS A 120 -7.58 -3.04 -3.89
N VAL A 121 -6.53 -2.51 -3.25
CA VAL A 121 -6.37 -1.09 -2.97
C VAL A 121 -4.98 -0.65 -3.40
N LEU A 122 -4.90 0.37 -4.25
CA LEU A 122 -3.65 1.02 -4.61
C LEU A 122 -3.50 2.33 -3.86
N VAL A 123 -2.32 2.56 -3.29
CA VAL A 123 -1.89 3.88 -2.80
C VAL A 123 -1.07 4.54 -3.88
N THR A 124 -1.42 5.78 -4.21
CA THR A 124 -0.74 6.58 -5.23
C THR A 124 -0.03 7.78 -4.60
N VAL A 125 0.94 8.34 -5.33
CA VAL A 125 1.54 9.61 -4.94
C VAL A 125 0.48 10.73 -4.97
N SER A 126 0.23 11.37 -3.82
CA SER A 126 -0.72 12.48 -3.76
C SER A 126 -0.17 13.68 -4.54
N THR A 127 -0.79 13.98 -5.68
CA THR A 127 -0.47 15.15 -6.52
C THR A 127 -0.95 16.47 -5.91
N ALA A 128 -1.74 16.41 -4.83
CA ALA A 128 -2.33 17.58 -4.16
C ALA A 128 -1.32 18.50 -3.45
N THR A 129 -0.04 18.12 -3.34
CA THR A 129 0.98 18.95 -2.65
C THR A 129 2.28 19.16 -3.40
N LEU A 130 2.25 19.23 -4.73
CA LEU A 130 3.32 19.90 -5.46
C LEU A 130 2.96 21.38 -5.61
N PRO A 131 3.74 22.35 -5.08
CA PRO A 131 3.86 23.62 -5.76
C PRO A 131 4.52 23.31 -7.10
N LEU A 132 3.71 23.03 -8.14
CA LEU A 132 4.22 23.04 -9.50
C LEU A 132 4.85 24.41 -9.74
N PRO A 133 6.05 24.42 -10.32
CA PRO A 133 6.05 24.77 -11.71
C PRO A 133 6.83 23.70 -12.48
N TYR A 134 6.22 22.53 -12.65
CA TYR A 134 6.67 21.60 -13.68
C TYR A 134 5.47 21.19 -14.52
N HIS A 135 5.21 22.05 -15.49
CA HIS A 135 4.56 21.63 -16.72
C HIS A 135 5.27 20.39 -17.26
N TYR A 136 4.47 19.41 -17.63
CA TYR A 136 4.80 18.40 -18.63
C TYR A 136 5.36 19.12 -19.88
N PHE A 137 6.68 19.25 -19.96
CA PHE A 137 7.37 19.78 -21.13
C PHE A 137 7.89 18.61 -21.95
N ALA A 138 7.16 18.28 -23.01
CA ALA A 138 7.80 17.67 -24.17
C ALA A 138 8.90 18.63 -24.66
N GLY A 139 10.17 18.20 -24.54
CA GLY A 139 11.31 18.82 -25.23
C GLY A 139 12.25 19.68 -24.37
N LEU A 140 13.47 19.17 -24.21
CA LEU A 140 14.78 19.84 -23.98
C LEU A 140 14.89 20.99 -22.95
N CYS A 141 15.69 20.80 -21.89
CA CYS A 141 17.06 21.35 -21.78
C CYS A 141 17.71 21.12 -20.39
N VAL A 142 18.94 20.62 -20.48
CA VAL A 142 20.06 20.47 -19.53
C VAL A 142 20.09 21.39 -18.29
N ALA A 143 20.34 20.81 -17.12
CA ALA A 143 21.35 21.31 -16.16
C ALA A 143 21.78 20.20 -15.20
N VAL A 144 23.04 19.78 -15.33
CA VAL A 144 23.78 18.97 -14.36
C VAL A 144 24.05 19.84 -13.13
N VAL A 145 23.69 19.38 -11.92
CA VAL A 145 24.46 19.74 -10.72
C VAL A 145 24.64 18.50 -9.86
N THR A 146 25.91 18.11 -9.80
CA THR A 146 26.56 17.15 -8.92
C THR A 146 26.47 17.55 -7.44
N ASN A 147 26.22 16.57 -6.56
CA ASN A 147 26.96 16.22 -5.33
C ASN A 147 26.03 15.82 -4.15
N PRO A 148 26.31 14.72 -3.41
CA PRO A 148 25.45 14.19 -2.36
C PRO A 148 25.92 14.68 -0.98
N SER A 149 25.06 15.39 -0.27
CA SER A 149 25.04 15.57 1.20
C SER A 149 24.36 16.89 1.52
N MET A 150 23.24 16.82 2.23
CA MET A 150 22.94 17.66 3.40
C MET A 150 21.46 17.52 3.76
N CYS A 151 21.24 16.81 4.86
CA CYS A 151 20.06 16.97 5.67
C CYS A 151 20.11 18.35 6.35
N TRP A 152 18.90 18.89 6.59
CA TRP A 152 18.50 20.00 7.47
C TRP A 152 18.46 21.45 6.95
N GLY A 153 17.22 21.93 6.83
CA GLY A 153 16.79 23.30 7.13
C GLY A 153 15.35 23.27 7.69
N PRO A 154 14.99 24.13 8.68
CA PRO A 154 13.71 24.05 9.37
C PRO A 154 12.63 24.79 8.56
N HIS A 155 12.03 24.10 7.59
CA HIS A 155 10.72 24.47 7.09
C HIS A 155 9.71 23.62 7.83
N GLN A 156 8.83 24.28 8.58
CA GLN A 156 7.68 23.69 9.24
C GLN A 156 6.82 22.99 8.18
N LYS A 157 7.09 21.71 7.93
CA LYS A 157 6.16 20.86 7.19
C LYS A 157 4.90 20.76 8.05
N SER A 158 3.78 21.11 7.45
CA SER A 158 2.45 20.86 7.98
C SER A 158 2.38 19.43 8.55
N PRO A 159 1.83 19.22 9.77
CA PRO A 159 1.86 17.93 10.47
C PRO A 159 1.30 16.74 9.66
N CYS A 160 0.50 16.99 8.62
CA CYS A 160 -0.15 15.98 7.80
C CYS A 160 0.77 15.25 6.80
N GLN A 161 1.99 15.75 6.51
CA GLN A 161 2.88 15.11 5.52
C GLN A 161 3.78 14.02 6.12
N THR A 162 4.09 14.12 7.42
CA THR A 162 5.11 13.25 8.04
C THR A 162 4.59 11.83 8.25
N LEU A 163 3.33 11.67 8.66
CA LEU A 163 2.80 10.35 9.05
C LEU A 163 2.61 9.41 7.85
N SER A 164 2.08 9.90 6.72
CA SER A 164 1.91 9.10 5.49
C SER A 164 3.27 8.66 4.94
N THR A 165 4.25 9.57 4.95
CA THR A 165 5.62 9.26 4.48
C THR A 165 6.30 8.25 5.41
N ASP A 166 6.18 8.42 6.73
CA ASP A 166 6.79 7.52 7.72
C ASP A 166 6.15 6.11 7.68
N ALA A 167 4.81 6.06 7.61
CA ALA A 167 4.07 4.81 7.47
C ALA A 167 4.41 4.07 6.17
N LEU A 168 4.48 4.78 5.04
CA LEU A 168 4.90 4.22 3.76
C LEU A 168 6.33 3.68 3.82
N CYS A 169 7.28 4.41 4.43
CA CYS A 169 8.64 3.94 4.63
C CYS A 169 8.69 2.64 5.45
N HIS A 170 7.88 2.56 6.51
CA HIS A 170 7.77 1.36 7.34
C HIS A 170 7.23 0.15 6.57
N VAL A 171 6.16 0.32 5.79
CA VAL A 171 5.59 -0.75 4.96
C VAL A 171 6.56 -1.14 3.83
N SER A 172 7.22 -0.18 3.21
CA SER A 172 8.19 -0.44 2.13
C SER A 172 9.39 -1.23 2.62
N SER A 173 9.97 -0.82 3.76
CA SER A 173 11.08 -1.55 4.39
C SER A 173 10.68 -2.97 4.79
N TYR A 174 9.44 -3.17 5.25
CA TYR A 174 8.92 -4.51 5.52
C TYR A 174 8.83 -5.36 4.24
N CYS A 175 8.33 -4.80 3.13
CA CYS A 175 8.27 -5.49 1.85
C CYS A 175 9.67 -5.87 1.32
N GLU A 176 10.62 -4.95 1.37
CA GLU A 176 12.01 -5.20 0.97
C GLU A 176 12.65 -6.32 1.78
N GLU A 177 12.48 -6.30 3.10
CA GLU A 177 13.00 -7.34 3.97
C GLU A 177 12.36 -8.71 3.68
N SER A 178 11.03 -8.74 3.51
CA SER A 178 10.31 -9.96 3.13
C SER A 178 10.81 -10.53 1.80
N ARG A 179 11.10 -9.69 0.80
CA ARG A 179 11.73 -10.13 -0.46
C ARG A 179 13.10 -10.75 -0.21
N GLY A 180 13.92 -10.16 0.66
CA GLY A 180 15.19 -10.73 1.10
C GLY A 180 15.07 -12.13 1.73
N ASN A 181 13.89 -12.44 2.30
CA ASN A 181 13.55 -13.73 2.89
C ASN A 181 12.74 -14.65 1.94
N ASN A 182 12.74 -14.39 0.63
CA ASN A 182 11.98 -15.13 -0.38
C ASN A 182 10.45 -15.08 -0.21
N GLN A 183 9.95 -14.06 0.49
CA GLN A 183 8.52 -13.78 0.64
C GLN A 183 8.15 -12.56 -0.22
N TRP A 184 7.88 -12.80 -1.51
CA TRP A 184 7.64 -11.73 -2.50
C TRP A 184 6.36 -10.93 -2.25
N VAL A 185 5.35 -11.59 -1.67
CA VAL A 185 4.07 -10.97 -1.30
C VAL A 185 3.82 -11.28 0.18
N PRO A 186 4.34 -10.46 1.11
CA PRO A 186 4.15 -10.70 2.52
C PRO A 186 2.68 -10.53 2.94
N CYS A 187 2.30 -11.28 3.97
CA CYS A 187 0.93 -11.31 4.47
C CYS A 187 0.85 -10.60 5.84
N LEU A 188 -0.09 -9.69 5.99
CA LEU A 188 -0.42 -9.00 7.24
C LEU A 188 -1.87 -9.32 7.64
N ALA A 189 -2.19 -9.17 8.93
CA ALA A 189 -3.55 -9.37 9.42
C ALA A 189 -3.97 -8.07 10.12
N LEU A 190 -4.99 -7.40 9.58
CA LEU A 190 -5.46 -6.13 10.14
C LEU A 190 -6.04 -6.35 11.54
N HIS A 191 -5.85 -5.39 12.44
CA HIS A 191 -6.30 -5.53 13.81
C HIS A 191 -7.82 -5.44 13.91
N GLN A 192 -8.44 -6.33 14.67
CA GLN A 192 -9.81 -6.14 15.14
C GLN A 192 -9.74 -5.19 16.35
N ARG A 193 -10.12 -3.91 16.17
CA ARG A 193 -10.24 -2.94 17.28
C ARG A 193 -11.68 -2.75 17.68
#